data_AF-A0A0B7FRX7-F1
#
_entry.id   AF-A0A0B7FRX7-F1
#
_cell.length_a   1.000
_cell.length_b   1.000
_cell.length_c   1.000
_cell.angle_alpha   90.00
_cell.angle_beta   90.00
_cell.angle_gamma   90.00
#
_symmetry.space_group_name_H-M   'P 1'
#
loop_
_entity.id
_entity.type
_entity.pdbx_description
1 polymer ?
#
loop_
_entity_poly.entity_id
_entity_poly.type
_entity_poly.pdbx_seq_one_letter_code
_entity_poly.pdbx_strand_id
1 'polypeptide(L)'
;MRLGAPVFFAAFFLPFAAARSLSVKLLDATYTGYHNSTSGLDVWLGVRYASPPVGELRWRAAQSVGKGNGVVNATTMPLQCIQSQAAWNATNMSEDCLYLNIYSPPNAKKLPVLVWV
;
A
#
# COMPACT_ATOMS: atom_id res chain seq x y z
N MET A 1 -56.76 33.40 15.43
CA MET A 1 -56.42 32.12 14.78
C MET A 1 -55.42 32.38 13.66
N ARG A 2 -54.12 32.17 13.90
CA ARG A 2 -53.08 32.18 12.85
C ARG A 2 -52.60 30.75 12.70
N LEU A 3 -52.95 30.11 11.58
CA LEU A 3 -52.50 28.77 11.21
C LEU A 3 -51.03 28.86 10.77
N GLY A 4 -50.12 28.24 11.53
CA GLY A 4 -48.71 28.09 11.15
C GLY A 4 -48.57 27.04 10.04
N ALA A 5 -47.83 27.38 8.99
CA ALA A 5 -47.54 26.47 7.89
C ALA A 5 -46.52 25.40 8.32
N PRO A 6 -46.69 24.12 7.90
CA PRO A 6 -45.76 23.06 8.25
C PRO A 6 -44.49 23.17 7.41
N VAL A 7 -43.33 23.26 8.07
CA VAL A 7 -42.02 23.22 7.42
C VAL A 7 -41.71 21.75 7.12
N PHE A 8 -41.82 21.35 5.86
CA PHE A 8 -41.38 20.04 5.40
C PHE A 8 -39.86 20.04 5.22
N PHE A 9 -39.14 19.37 6.12
CA PHE A 9 -37.72 19.05 5.95
C PHE A 9 -37.60 17.90 4.95
N ALA A 10 -37.21 18.18 3.71
CA ALA A 10 -36.82 17.16 2.75
C ALA A 10 -35.41 16.64 3.11
N ALA A 11 -35.32 15.41 3.62
CA ALA A 11 -34.05 14.75 3.87
C ALA A 11 -33.41 14.34 2.53
N PHE A 12 -32.36 15.06 2.11
CA PHE A 12 -31.57 14.72 0.93
C PHE A 12 -30.67 13.53 1.26
N PHE A 13 -31.08 12.31 0.88
CA PHE A 13 -30.23 11.13 0.94
C PHE A 13 -29.24 11.18 -0.23
N LEU A 14 -28.03 11.67 0.02
CA LEU A 14 -26.92 11.53 -0.92
C LEU A 14 -26.48 10.07 -0.98
N PRO A 15 -26.39 9.44 -2.17
CA PRO A 15 -25.91 8.07 -2.28
C PRO A 15 -24.43 8.02 -1.89
N PHE A 16 -24.12 7.22 -0.88
CA PHE A 16 -22.74 6.97 -0.46
C PHE A 16 -22.09 6.01 -1.46
N ALA A 17 -21.26 6.54 -2.37
CA ALA A 17 -20.46 5.71 -3.24
C ALA A 17 -19.34 5.04 -2.41
N ALA A 18 -19.41 3.72 -2.25
CA ALA A 18 -18.35 2.97 -1.59
C ALA A 18 -17.06 3.08 -2.42
N ALA A 19 -16.01 3.65 -1.83
CA ALA A 19 -14.70 3.69 -2.44
C ALA A 19 -14.20 2.25 -2.69
N ARG A 20 -13.78 1.95 -3.92
CA ARG A 20 -13.18 0.66 -4.26
C ARG A 20 -11.85 0.53 -3.52
N SER A 21 -11.78 -0.33 -2.51
CA SER A 21 -10.51 -0.61 -1.83
C SER A 21 -9.63 -1.48 -2.73
N LEU A 22 -8.43 -0.99 -3.03
CA LEU A 22 -7.43 -1.73 -3.81
C LEU A 22 -6.63 -2.65 -2.87
N SER A 23 -7.31 -3.64 -2.31
CA SER A 23 -6.74 -4.56 -1.32
C SER A 23 -6.40 -5.92 -1.94
N VAL A 24 -5.18 -6.41 -1.69
CA VAL A 24 -4.71 -7.72 -2.15
C VAL A 24 -4.29 -8.54 -0.94
N LYS A 25 -4.89 -9.73 -0.77
CA LYS A 25 -4.57 -10.65 0.32
C LYS A 25 -3.45 -11.59 -0.09
N LEU A 26 -2.36 -11.59 0.68
CA LEU A 26 -1.24 -12.51 0.60
C LEU A 26 -1.19 -13.41 1.85
N LEU A 27 -0.16 -14.24 1.97
CA LEU A 27 0.00 -15.20 3.06
C LEU A 27 0.35 -14.52 4.40
N ASP A 28 1.00 -13.37 4.34
CA ASP A 28 1.52 -12.60 5.46
C ASP A 28 0.57 -11.47 5.89
N ALA A 29 -0.06 -10.79 4.93
CA ALA A 29 -0.96 -9.68 5.21
C ALA A 29 -1.90 -9.38 4.03
N THR A 30 -2.86 -8.50 4.27
CA THR A 30 -3.62 -7.82 3.22
C THR A 30 -3.01 -6.45 2.96
N TYR A 31 -2.58 -6.19 1.74
CA TYR A 31 -1.96 -4.93 1.34
C TYR A 31 -2.98 -4.02 0.65
N THR A 32 -3.13 -2.79 1.14
CA THR A 32 -4.00 -1.77 0.55
C THR A 32 -3.15 -0.79 -0.25
N GLY A 33 -3.34 -0.78 -1.56
CA GLY A 33 -2.69 0.14 -2.49
C GLY A 33 -3.57 1.34 -2.84
N TYR A 34 -3.16 2.07 -3.86
CA TYR A 34 -3.92 3.19 -4.41
C TYR A 34 -3.90 3.19 -5.94
N HIS A 35 -4.92 3.81 -6.55
CA HIS A 35 -4.93 4.10 -7.97
C HIS A 35 -4.24 5.43 -8.25
N ASN A 36 -3.24 5.43 -9.13
CA ASN A 36 -2.57 6.64 -9.58
C ASN A 36 -3.23 7.13 -10.87
N SER A 37 -4.01 8.20 -10.80
CA SER A 37 -4.73 8.75 -11.94
C SER A 37 -3.83 9.35 -13.02
N THR A 38 -2.59 9.74 -12.69
CA THR A 38 -1.63 10.30 -13.65
C THR A 38 -1.04 9.22 -14.53
N SER A 39 -0.66 8.07 -13.95
CA SER A 39 -0.14 6.93 -14.72
C SER A 39 -1.21 5.95 -15.18
N GLY A 40 -2.42 6.02 -14.60
CA GLY A 40 -3.49 5.05 -14.83
C GLY A 40 -3.22 3.67 -14.21
N LEU A 41 -2.29 3.57 -13.26
CA LEU A 41 -1.87 2.30 -12.66
C LEU A 41 -2.40 2.13 -11.23
N ASP A 42 -2.67 0.89 -10.88
CA ASP A 42 -2.86 0.42 -9.51
C ASP A 42 -1.47 0.15 -8.90
N VAL A 43 -1.21 0.74 -7.72
CA VAL A 43 0.12 0.81 -7.12
C VAL A 43 0.09 0.30 -5.68
N TRP A 44 1.06 -0.54 -5.34
CA TRP A 44 1.35 -0.99 -3.98
C TRP A 44 2.84 -0.75 -3.69
N LEU A 45 3.12 0.11 -2.74
CA LEU A 45 4.46 0.49 -2.32
C LEU A 45 4.79 -0.17 -0.97
N GLY A 46 6.05 -0.61 -0.79
CA GLY A 46 6.49 -1.15 0.49
C GLY A 46 5.93 -2.53 0.81
N VAL A 47 5.70 -3.38 -0.19
CA VAL A 47 5.30 -4.77 0.03
C VAL A 47 6.51 -5.57 0.46
N ARG A 48 6.41 -6.24 1.61
CA ARG A 48 7.55 -6.95 2.19
C ARG A 48 7.76 -8.29 1.48
N TYR A 49 8.99 -8.57 1.06
CA TYR A 49 9.33 -9.88 0.49
C TYR A 49 10.13 -10.78 1.44
N ALA A 50 10.70 -10.20 2.50
CA ALA A 50 11.44 -10.92 3.53
C ALA A 50 11.32 -10.26 4.91
N SER A 51 11.51 -11.04 5.96
CA SER A 51 11.57 -10.54 7.35
C SER A 51 12.70 -9.51 7.52
N PRO A 52 12.53 -8.49 8.38
CA PRO A 52 13.55 -7.46 8.62
C PRO A 52 14.93 -8.08 8.96
N PRO A 53 16.01 -7.73 8.26
CA PRO A 53 17.33 -8.32 8.47
C PRO A 53 18.09 -7.64 9.63
N VAL A 54 17.40 -7.45 10.76
CA VAL A 54 17.91 -6.73 11.95
C VAL A 54 18.10 -7.69 13.13
N GLY A 55 18.86 -7.24 14.14
CA GLY A 55 19.12 -8.04 15.35
C GLY A 55 19.77 -9.38 15.00
N GLU A 56 19.20 -10.48 15.49
CA GLU A 56 19.68 -11.85 15.24
C GLU A 56 19.63 -12.26 13.76
N LEU A 57 18.85 -11.57 12.93
CA LEU A 57 18.76 -11.83 11.48
C LEU A 57 19.81 -11.07 10.68
N ARG A 58 20.57 -10.16 11.30
CA ARG A 58 21.65 -9.44 10.62
C ARG A 58 22.72 -10.43 10.16
N TRP A 59 23.23 -10.23 8.94
CA TRP A 59 24.23 -11.11 8.29
C TRP A 59 23.77 -12.56 8.04
N ARG A 60 22.46 -12.82 8.10
CA ARG A 60 21.88 -14.12 7.73
C ARG A 60 21.22 -14.04 6.36
N ALA A 61 20.98 -15.20 5.76
CA ALA A 61 20.12 -15.30 4.58
C ALA A 61 18.72 -14.76 4.90
N ALA A 62 18.12 -14.07 3.93
CA ALA A 62 16.77 -13.53 4.03
C ALA A 62 15.77 -14.63 4.43
N GLN A 63 14.96 -14.35 5.44
CA GLN A 63 13.92 -15.27 5.92
C GLN A 63 12.58 -14.87 5.34
N SER A 64 11.73 -15.85 5.03
CA SER A 64 10.36 -15.57 4.58
C SER A 64 9.60 -14.71 5.57
N VAL A 65 8.64 -13.95 5.07
CA VAL A 65 7.68 -13.25 5.93
C VAL A 65 6.83 -14.26 6.70
N GLY A 66 6.55 -13.96 7.96
CA GLY A 66 5.64 -14.77 8.78
C GLY A 66 4.22 -14.74 8.22
N LYS A 67 3.45 -15.80 8.47
CA LYS A 67 2.01 -15.79 8.15
C LYS A 67 1.29 -14.79 9.04
N GLY A 68 0.30 -14.12 8.49
CA GLY A 68 -0.49 -13.15 9.22
C GLY A 68 -1.81 -12.82 8.53
N ASN A 69 -2.65 -12.09 9.27
CA ASN A 69 -3.97 -11.65 8.82
C ASN A 69 -4.16 -10.13 9.00
N GLY A 70 -3.07 -9.40 9.24
CA GLY A 70 -3.09 -7.94 9.38
C GLY A 70 -3.35 -7.23 8.06
N VAL A 71 -3.62 -5.92 8.16
CA VAL A 71 -3.75 -5.02 7.01
C VAL A 71 -2.55 -4.07 6.99
N VAL A 72 -1.87 -3.98 5.85
CA VAL A 72 -0.72 -3.11 5.61
C VAL A 72 -1.11 -2.01 4.64
N ASN A 73 -0.83 -0.77 5.01
CA ASN A 73 -0.98 0.38 4.13
C ASN A 73 0.22 0.45 3.16
N ALA A 74 -0.01 0.13 1.89
CA ALA A 74 0.99 0.07 0.83
C ALA A 74 0.91 1.29 -0.11
N THR A 75 0.70 2.48 0.45
CA THR A 75 0.52 3.72 -0.32
C THR A 75 1.72 4.68 -0.23
N THR A 76 2.73 4.33 0.56
CA THR A 76 3.91 5.18 0.82
C THR A 76 5.19 4.44 0.46
N MET A 77 6.17 5.17 -0.09
CA MET A 77 7.48 4.60 -0.41
C MET A 77 8.17 4.08 0.87
N PRO A 78 8.69 2.84 0.89
CA PRO A 78 9.42 2.33 2.05
C PRO A 78 10.78 3.02 2.19
N LEU A 79 11.42 2.81 3.34
CA LEU A 79 12.81 3.22 3.55
C LEU A 79 13.74 2.39 2.66
N GLN A 80 14.76 3.06 2.12
CA GLN A 80 15.79 2.41 1.31
C GLN A 80 16.79 1.66 2.20
N CYS A 81 17.53 0.71 1.63
CA CYS A 81 18.62 0.08 2.36
C CYS A 81 19.73 1.08 2.66
N ILE A 82 20.40 0.90 3.80
CA ILE A 82 21.52 1.75 4.21
C ILE A 82 22.61 1.71 3.14
N GLN A 83 22.97 2.89 2.64
CA GLN A 83 24.09 3.14 1.73
C GLN A 83 24.97 4.27 2.28
N SER A 84 26.19 4.42 1.74
CA SER A 84 27.07 5.51 2.14
C SER A 84 26.46 6.86 1.74
N GLN A 85 26.70 7.91 2.54
CA GLN A 85 26.13 9.24 2.33
C GLN A 85 26.52 9.89 0.99
N ALA A 86 27.54 9.35 0.31
CA ALA A 86 27.97 9.76 -1.02
C ALA A 86 27.03 9.27 -2.15
N ALA A 87 26.11 8.35 -1.85
CA ALA A 87 25.03 7.97 -2.75
C ALA A 87 23.96 9.08 -2.78
N TRP A 88 23.48 9.41 -3.99
CA TRP A 88 22.46 10.44 -4.20
C TRP A 88 21.25 10.22 -3.28
N ASN A 89 20.91 11.24 -2.48
CA ASN A 89 19.76 11.26 -1.55
C ASN A 89 19.83 10.26 -0.39
N ALA A 90 20.92 10.26 0.38
CA ALA A 90 21.07 9.48 1.63
C ALA A 90 20.19 9.98 2.80
N THR A 91 18.92 10.29 2.56
CA THR A 91 17.89 10.53 3.56
C THR A 91 16.84 9.41 3.46
N ASN A 92 16.21 9.02 4.56
CA ASN A 92 15.18 7.96 4.62
C ASN A 92 15.69 6.52 4.33
N MET A 93 16.75 6.10 5.03
CA MET A 93 17.30 4.73 4.98
C MET A 93 17.05 3.95 6.28
N SER A 94 17.02 2.62 6.18
CA SER A 94 16.91 1.70 7.32
C SER A 94 17.54 0.35 6.97
N GLU A 95 17.92 -0.44 7.98
CA GLU A 95 18.21 -1.87 7.77
C GLU A 95 16.96 -2.69 7.49
N ASP A 96 15.81 -2.26 8.02
CA ASP A 96 14.52 -2.81 7.60
C ASP A 96 14.13 -2.19 6.26
N CYS A 97 14.67 -2.75 5.17
CA CYS A 97 14.52 -2.24 3.81
C CYS A 97 14.11 -3.29 2.77
N LEU A 98 13.82 -4.54 3.19
CA LEU A 98 13.51 -5.66 2.28
C LEU A 98 12.07 -5.59 1.76
N TYR A 99 11.83 -4.61 0.90
CA TYR A 99 10.55 -4.31 0.28
C TYR A 99 10.65 -4.30 -1.25
N LEU A 100 9.51 -4.49 -1.89
CA LEU A 100 9.31 -4.28 -3.31
C LEU A 100 8.09 -3.39 -3.54
N ASN A 101 8.06 -2.76 -4.71
CA ASN A 101 6.95 -1.93 -5.18
C ASN A 101 6.32 -2.60 -6.40
N ILE A 102 4.99 -2.64 -6.47
CA ILE A 102 4.23 -3.24 -7.57
C ILE A 102 3.44 -2.14 -8.27
N TYR A 103 3.53 -2.15 -9.59
CA TYR A 103 2.77 -1.28 -10.48
C TYR A 103 2.05 -2.16 -11.49
N SER A 104 0.73 -2.02 -11.58
CA SER A 104 -0.10 -2.87 -12.46
C SER A 104 -1.19 -2.04 -13.13
N PRO A 105 -1.58 -2.34 -14.37
CA PRO A 105 -2.84 -1.86 -14.91
C PRO A 105 -4.03 -2.33 -14.03
N PRO A 106 -5.12 -1.56 -13.95
CA PRO A 106 -6.31 -1.98 -13.23
C PRO A 106 -6.91 -3.27 -13.77
N ASN A 107 -7.40 -4.13 -12.88
CA ASN A 107 -8.01 -5.42 -13.21
C ASN A 107 -7.09 -6.41 -13.96
N ALA A 108 -5.76 -6.25 -13.84
CA ALA A 108 -4.79 -7.15 -14.47
C ALA A 108 -5.00 -8.62 -14.07
N LYS A 109 -4.85 -9.53 -15.04
CA LYS A 109 -4.91 -10.98 -14.85
C LYS A 109 -3.85 -11.65 -15.72
N LYS A 110 -2.95 -12.43 -15.10
CA LYS A 110 -1.95 -13.28 -15.79
C LYS A 110 -1.15 -12.53 -16.88
N LEU A 111 -0.77 -11.29 -16.63
CA LEU A 111 0.10 -10.53 -17.53
C LEU A 111 1.56 -10.97 -17.38
N PRO A 112 2.41 -10.76 -18.40
CA PRO A 112 3.86 -10.84 -18.24
C PRO A 112 4.33 -9.94 -17.09
N VAL A 113 5.31 -10.41 -16.32
CA VAL A 113 5.88 -9.68 -15.18
C VAL A 113 7.29 -9.23 -15.53
N LEU A 114 7.53 -7.93 -15.45
CA LEU A 114 8.87 -7.35 -15.48
C LEU A 114 9.34 -7.11 -14.04
N VAL A 115 10.49 -7.69 -13.69
CA VAL A 115 11.15 -7.45 -12.40
C VAL A 115 12.40 -6.63 -12.67
N TRP A 116 12.46 -5.42 -12.10
CA TRP A 116 13.61 -4.54 -12.18
C TRP A 116 14.49 -4.72 -10.94
N VAL A 117 15.80 -4.91 -11.14
CA VAL A 117 16.81 -5.17 -10.11
C VAL A 117 17.92 -4.14 -10.24
#